data_AF-A0A9D5WU86-F1
#
_entry.id   AF-A0A9D5WU86-F1
#
_cell.length_a   1.000
_cell.length_b   1.000
_cell.length_c   1.000
_cell.angle_alpha   90.00
_cell.angle_beta   90.00
_cell.angle_gamma   90.00
#
_symmetry.space_group_name_H-M   'P 1'
#
loop_
_entity.id
_entity.type
_entity.pdbx_description
1 polymer ?
#
loop_
_entity_poly.entity_id
_entity_poly.type
_entity_poly.pdbx_seq_one_letter_code
_entity_poly.pdbx_strand_id
1 'polypeptide(L)'
;MRQTKLLLLLLLTLVMSATGAFAQTVGTSFTISDITYRITVKDLTTPANNTVEITSIKGNGSVTVPAFVTNSQDLFNYKVTATAAGGMIAQSGVTEVVLSEGLTTIGNGGFANCPTLQKITIPTSCATIGTGCFATYELKC
;
A
#
# COMPACT_ATOMS: atom_id res chain seq x y z
N MET A 1 -0.82 47.26 19.04
CA MET A 1 -0.04 46.11 19.56
C MET A 1 -0.85 44.81 19.70
N ARG A 2 -2.17 44.83 20.00
CA ARG A 2 -2.98 43.61 20.18
C ARG A 2 -3.44 42.97 18.85
N GLN A 3 -3.81 43.79 17.86
CA GLN A 3 -4.21 43.33 16.52
C GLN A 3 -3.05 42.74 15.70
N THR A 4 -1.86 43.35 15.76
CA THR A 4 -0.67 42.84 15.06
C THR A 4 -0.15 41.53 15.63
N LYS A 5 -0.26 41.30 16.95
CA LYS A 5 0.04 39.99 17.57
C LYS A 5 -0.97 38.90 17.17
N LEU A 6 -2.26 39.26 17.06
CA LEU A 6 -3.32 38.34 16.64
C LEU A 6 -3.18 37.95 15.15
N LEU A 7 -2.84 38.90 14.28
CA LEU A 7 -2.53 38.64 12.87
C LEU A 7 -1.29 37.75 12.71
N LEU A 8 -0.24 37.98 13.52
CA LEU A 8 0.98 37.17 13.50
C LEU A 8 0.71 35.72 13.96
N LEU A 9 -0.14 35.54 14.98
CA LEU A 9 -0.56 34.22 15.48
C LEU A 9 -1.40 33.46 14.45
N LEU A 10 -2.32 34.12 13.75
CA LEU A 10 -3.12 33.51 12.67
C LEU A 10 -2.27 33.15 11.44
N LEU A 11 -1.25 33.96 11.11
CA LEU A 11 -0.27 33.63 10.08
C LEU A 11 0.65 32.47 10.50
N LEU A 12 1.05 32.41 11.78
CA LEU A 12 1.89 31.31 12.30
C LEU A 12 1.15 29.97 12.26
N THR A 13 -0.15 29.94 12.63
CA THR A 13 -0.95 28.71 12.56
C THR A 13 -1.24 28.29 11.12
N LEU A 14 -1.40 29.23 10.19
CA LEU A 14 -1.51 28.92 8.76
C LEU A 14 -0.21 28.27 8.23
N VAL A 15 0.96 28.80 8.62
CA VAL A 15 2.27 28.24 8.24
C VAL A 15 2.53 26.88 8.89
N MET A 16 2.01 26.62 10.11
CA MET A 16 2.09 25.31 10.76
C MET A 16 1.11 24.26 10.19
N SER A 17 0.06 24.68 9.49
CA SER A 17 -0.78 23.75 8.71
C SER A 17 -0.19 23.39 7.35
N ALA A 18 0.79 24.19 6.88
CA ALA A 18 1.66 23.85 5.76
C ALA A 18 2.87 23.05 6.23
N THR A 19 2.67 22.01 7.06
CA THR A 19 3.62 20.90 7.08
C THR A 19 3.58 20.34 5.67
N GLY A 20 4.60 20.67 4.86
CA GLY A 20 4.57 20.50 3.42
C GLY A 20 3.95 19.17 3.02
N ALA A 21 2.93 19.21 2.17
CA ALA A 21 2.56 18.06 1.37
C ALA A 21 3.81 17.68 0.58
N PHE A 22 4.66 16.82 1.14
CA PHE A 22 5.80 16.27 0.43
C PHE A 22 5.21 15.63 -0.81
N ALA A 23 5.54 16.17 -1.99
CA ALA A 23 5.05 15.65 -3.24
C ALA A 23 5.38 14.15 -3.30
N GLN A 24 4.35 13.31 -3.15
CA GLN A 24 4.52 11.87 -3.19
C GLN A 24 4.98 11.51 -4.61
N THR A 25 6.04 10.72 -4.71
CA THR A 25 6.61 10.30 -5.99
C THR A 25 6.49 8.79 -6.15
N VAL A 26 6.76 8.29 -7.35
CA VAL A 26 6.87 6.86 -7.60
C VAL A 26 7.95 6.27 -6.69
N GLY A 27 7.65 5.14 -6.06
CA GLY A 27 8.50 4.48 -5.08
C GLY A 27 8.23 4.89 -3.64
N THR A 28 7.53 6.00 -3.38
CA THR A 28 7.13 6.35 -2.01
C THR A 28 6.16 5.30 -1.47
N SER A 29 6.38 4.89 -0.22
CA SER A 29 5.50 3.94 0.47
C SER A 29 4.68 4.65 1.53
N PHE A 30 3.43 4.21 1.69
CA PHE A 30 2.53 4.66 2.75
C PHE A 30 1.75 3.46 3.30
N THR A 31 1.31 3.56 4.55
CA THR A 31 0.59 2.49 5.23
C THR A 31 -0.81 2.95 5.56
N ILE A 32 -1.79 2.10 5.28
CA ILE A 32 -3.19 2.28 5.69
C ILE A 32 -3.59 1.04 6.46
N SER A 33 -4.03 1.24 7.70
CA SER A 33 -4.23 0.16 8.66
C SER A 33 -2.95 -0.68 8.79
N ASP A 34 -3.01 -1.95 8.42
CA ASP A 34 -1.90 -2.91 8.52
C ASP A 34 -1.25 -3.23 7.17
N ILE A 35 -1.64 -2.53 6.10
CA ILE A 35 -1.15 -2.79 4.75
C ILE A 35 -0.28 -1.62 4.29
N THR A 36 0.96 -1.93 3.89
CA THR A 36 1.88 -0.98 3.28
C THR A 36 1.80 -1.10 1.76
N TYR A 37 1.66 0.06 1.12
CA TYR A 37 1.57 0.24 -0.32
C TYR A 37 2.78 1.04 -0.80
N ARG A 38 3.20 0.80 -2.04
CA ARG A 38 4.21 1.60 -2.74
C ARG A 38 3.63 2.16 -4.03
N ILE A 39 3.81 3.46 -4.24
CA ILE A 39 3.33 4.15 -5.44
C ILE A 39 4.11 3.63 -6.65
N THR A 40 3.39 3.15 -7.66
CA THR A 40 3.97 2.66 -8.92
C THR A 40 3.72 3.61 -10.08
N VAL A 41 2.59 4.32 -10.06
CA VAL A 41 2.28 5.39 -11.02
C VAL A 41 1.78 6.61 -10.25
N LYS A 42 2.34 7.78 -10.59
CA LYS A 42 1.93 9.08 -10.11
C LYS A 42 1.72 10.03 -11.29
N ASP A 43 0.48 10.15 -11.72
CA ASP A 43 0.01 11.06 -12.76
C ASP A 43 -0.70 12.25 -12.10
N LEU A 44 -0.09 13.44 -12.20
CA LEU A 44 -0.66 14.68 -11.67
C LEU A 44 -1.71 15.29 -12.61
N THR A 45 -1.72 14.88 -13.87
CA THR A 45 -2.66 15.40 -14.90
C THR A 45 -3.95 14.58 -14.93
N THR A 46 -3.82 13.26 -14.76
CA THR A 46 -4.95 12.32 -14.74
C THR A 46 -4.84 11.44 -13.48
N PRO A 47 -5.20 11.95 -12.29
CA PRO A 47 -4.99 11.22 -11.04
C PRO A 47 -5.72 9.88 -10.92
N ALA A 48 -6.73 9.63 -11.75
CA ALA A 48 -7.39 8.34 -11.86
C ALA A 48 -6.45 7.21 -12.34
N ASN A 49 -5.33 7.55 -12.99
CA ASN A 49 -4.32 6.59 -13.45
C ASN A 49 -3.32 6.21 -12.35
N ASN A 50 -3.42 6.81 -11.16
CA ASN A 50 -2.50 6.52 -10.06
C ASN A 50 -2.65 5.09 -9.58
N THR A 51 -1.53 4.40 -9.42
CA THR A 51 -1.51 3.00 -8.99
C THR A 51 -0.52 2.78 -7.86
N VAL A 52 -0.80 1.76 -7.07
CA VAL A 52 0.10 1.23 -6.04
C VAL A 52 0.22 -0.28 -6.15
N GLU A 53 1.33 -0.79 -5.60
CA GLU A 53 1.50 -2.19 -5.29
C GLU A 53 1.55 -2.42 -3.77
N ILE A 54 1.18 -3.61 -3.33
CA ILE A 54 1.25 -4.03 -1.93
C ILE A 54 2.67 -4.52 -1.62
N THR A 55 3.30 -3.98 -0.58
CA THR A 55 4.65 -4.36 -0.16
C THR A 55 4.70 -5.08 1.18
N SER A 56 3.69 -4.89 2.04
CA SER A 56 3.56 -5.63 3.30
C SER A 56 2.11 -5.70 3.74
N ILE A 57 1.71 -6.85 4.27
CA ILE A 57 0.41 -7.13 4.87
C ILE A 57 0.68 -7.65 6.28
N LYS A 58 0.26 -6.86 7.27
CA LYS A 58 0.29 -7.22 8.68
C LYS A 58 -1.14 -7.48 9.17
N GLY A 59 -1.29 -7.56 10.48
CA GLY A 59 -2.57 -7.81 11.14
C GLY A 59 -2.71 -9.27 11.57
N ASN A 60 -3.94 -9.68 11.86
CA ASN A 60 -4.24 -11.01 12.36
C ASN A 60 -5.45 -11.63 11.63
N GLY A 61 -5.38 -12.92 11.37
CA GLY A 61 -6.47 -13.66 10.75
C GLY A 61 -6.65 -13.31 9.27
N SER A 62 -7.90 -13.03 8.87
CA SER A 62 -8.25 -12.70 7.49
C SER A 62 -8.11 -11.21 7.23
N VAL A 63 -7.31 -10.86 6.22
CA VAL A 63 -7.06 -9.48 5.79
C VAL A 63 -7.59 -9.27 4.38
N THR A 64 -8.47 -8.28 4.22
CA THR A 64 -9.00 -7.88 2.90
C THR A 64 -8.25 -6.66 2.39
N VAL A 65 -7.65 -6.79 1.21
CA VAL A 65 -6.98 -5.69 0.52
C VAL A 65 -8.00 -4.98 -0.38
N PRO A 66 -8.28 -3.68 -0.19
CA PRO A 66 -9.24 -2.95 -1.00
C PRO A 66 -8.71 -2.69 -2.42
N ALA A 67 -9.62 -2.52 -3.38
CA ALA A 67 -9.27 -2.18 -4.77
C ALA A 67 -8.69 -0.76 -4.93
N PHE A 68 -9.01 0.14 -4.00
CA PHE A 68 -8.57 1.53 -4.00
C PHE A 68 -8.14 1.96 -2.59
N VAL A 69 -7.16 2.85 -2.55
CA VAL A 69 -6.68 3.45 -1.30
C VAL A 69 -6.38 4.94 -1.49
N THR A 70 -6.75 5.75 -0.51
CA THR A 70 -6.42 7.19 -0.49
C THR A 70 -5.22 7.44 0.42
N ASN A 71 -4.15 8.03 -0.11
CA ASN A 71 -3.00 8.42 0.70
C ASN A 71 -3.33 9.73 1.42
N SER A 72 -3.34 9.72 2.76
CA SER A 72 -3.67 10.90 3.56
C SER A 72 -2.68 12.07 3.41
N GLN A 73 -1.47 11.83 2.87
CA GLN A 73 -0.45 12.85 2.71
C GLN A 73 -0.65 13.74 1.48
N ASP A 74 -1.24 13.20 0.41
CA ASP A 74 -1.48 13.92 -0.84
C ASP A 74 -2.93 13.92 -1.29
N LEU A 75 -3.80 13.23 -0.53
CA LEU A 75 -5.24 13.11 -0.74
C LEU A 75 -5.63 12.50 -2.10
N PHE A 76 -4.68 11.87 -2.80
CA PHE A 76 -4.98 11.17 -4.04
C PHE A 76 -5.44 9.74 -3.77
N ASN A 77 -6.37 9.29 -4.60
CA ASN A 77 -6.80 7.90 -4.65
C ASN A 77 -5.88 7.11 -5.59
N TYR A 78 -5.56 5.89 -5.20
CA TYR A 78 -4.70 4.99 -5.94
C TYR A 78 -5.41 3.66 -6.14
N LYS A 79 -5.34 3.13 -7.36
CA LYS A 79 -5.78 1.77 -7.64
C LYS A 79 -4.71 0.78 -7.15
N VAL A 80 -5.13 -0.25 -6.43
CA VAL A 80 -4.25 -1.35 -6.02
C VAL A 80 -4.18 -2.36 -7.16
N THR A 81 -3.05 -2.37 -7.88
CA THR A 81 -2.93 -3.16 -9.12
C THR A 81 -2.00 -4.35 -9.01
N ALA A 82 -1.12 -4.37 -8.00
CA ALA A 82 -0.14 -5.45 -7.88
C ALA A 82 0.26 -5.77 -6.43
N THR A 83 0.91 -6.92 -6.25
CA THR A 83 1.81 -7.15 -5.12
C THR A 83 3.26 -6.98 -5.59
N ALA A 84 4.13 -6.50 -4.71
CA ALA A 84 5.55 -6.38 -4.98
C ALA A 84 6.21 -7.75 -5.24
N ALA A 85 7.39 -7.71 -5.84
CA ALA A 85 8.30 -8.84 -5.85
C ALA A 85 9.09 -8.89 -4.53
N GLY A 86 9.28 -10.10 -4.01
CA GLY A 86 9.93 -10.33 -2.72
C GLY A 86 9.09 -11.26 -1.85
N GLY A 87 9.74 -12.28 -1.30
CA GLY A 87 9.14 -13.18 -0.31
C GLY A 87 8.61 -12.42 0.90
N MET A 88 7.58 -13.00 1.53
CA MET A 88 7.08 -12.61 2.85
C MET A 88 6.28 -11.29 2.90
N ILE A 89 5.44 -11.02 1.89
CA ILE A 89 4.54 -9.85 1.96
C ILE A 89 3.57 -10.00 3.13
N ALA A 90 3.05 -11.20 3.43
CA ALA A 90 2.15 -11.44 4.56
C ALA A 90 2.90 -11.94 5.82
N GLN A 91 2.65 -11.29 6.96
CA GLN A 91 3.30 -11.61 8.24
C GLN A 91 2.62 -12.75 9.02
N SER A 92 3.30 -13.24 10.07
CA SER A 92 2.90 -14.42 10.86
C SER A 92 1.57 -14.33 11.62
N GLY A 93 0.91 -13.17 11.65
CA GLY A 93 -0.46 -13.07 12.19
C GLY A 93 -1.53 -13.36 11.13
N VAL A 94 -1.20 -13.25 9.86
CA VAL A 94 -2.15 -13.32 8.74
C VAL A 94 -2.33 -14.78 8.33
N THR A 95 -3.59 -15.23 8.31
CA THR A 95 -3.98 -16.59 7.91
C THR A 95 -4.72 -16.63 6.59
N GLU A 96 -5.38 -15.54 6.21
CA GLU A 96 -6.04 -15.40 4.91
C GLU A 96 -5.79 -14.00 4.33
N VAL A 97 -5.56 -13.94 3.02
CA VAL A 97 -5.52 -12.68 2.27
C VAL A 97 -6.60 -12.72 1.20
N VAL A 98 -7.46 -11.70 1.18
CA VAL A 98 -8.48 -11.51 0.14
C VAL A 98 -8.08 -10.32 -0.71
N LEU A 99 -7.67 -10.59 -1.96
CA LEU A 99 -7.29 -9.56 -2.92
C LEU A 99 -8.52 -9.12 -3.73
N SER A 100 -8.78 -7.82 -3.78
CA SER A 100 -9.95 -7.27 -4.49
C SER A 100 -9.76 -7.22 -6.01
N GLU A 101 -10.88 -7.23 -6.74
CA GLU A 101 -10.92 -7.00 -8.19
C GLU A 101 -10.21 -5.70 -8.59
N GLY A 102 -9.55 -5.74 -9.74
CA GLY A 102 -8.69 -4.67 -10.24
C GLY A 102 -7.20 -4.90 -10.00
N LEU A 103 -6.81 -5.84 -9.13
CA LEU A 103 -5.45 -6.34 -9.01
C LEU A 103 -5.13 -7.26 -10.19
N THR A 104 -4.06 -6.95 -10.92
CA THR A 104 -3.69 -7.62 -12.18
C THR A 104 -2.45 -8.51 -12.05
N THR A 105 -1.60 -8.24 -11.05
CA THR A 105 -0.28 -8.87 -10.96
C THR A 105 0.05 -9.27 -9.53
N ILE A 106 0.48 -10.51 -9.34
CA ILE A 106 1.16 -10.95 -8.11
C ILE A 106 2.64 -11.10 -8.44
N GLY A 107 3.51 -10.34 -7.76
CA GLY A 107 4.95 -10.30 -8.03
C GLY A 107 5.66 -11.63 -7.76
N ASN A 108 6.87 -11.77 -8.33
CA ASN A 108 7.73 -12.92 -8.10
C ASN A 108 7.98 -13.14 -6.61
N GLY A 109 7.70 -14.36 -6.14
CA GLY A 109 7.81 -14.69 -4.73
C GLY A 109 6.86 -13.92 -3.80
N GLY A 110 5.85 -13.19 -4.28
CA GLY A 110 5.07 -12.25 -3.45
C GLY A 110 4.51 -12.84 -2.14
N PHE A 111 4.07 -14.10 -2.15
CA PHE A 111 3.61 -14.82 -0.96
C PHE A 111 4.53 -15.96 -0.53
N ALA A 112 5.77 -15.99 -1.04
CA ALA A 112 6.73 -17.02 -0.66
C ALA A 112 7.07 -16.86 0.83
N ASN A 113 7.24 -17.96 1.55
CA ASN A 113 7.57 -17.96 2.97
C ASN A 113 6.60 -17.17 3.88
N CYS A 114 5.30 -17.16 3.60
CA CYS A 114 4.31 -16.65 4.55
C CYS A 114 3.85 -17.81 5.46
N PRO A 115 4.47 -18.04 6.64
CA PRO A 115 4.40 -19.33 7.35
C PRO A 115 3.01 -19.66 7.92
N THR A 116 2.19 -18.63 8.17
CA THR A 116 0.85 -18.77 8.73
C THR A 116 -0.26 -18.60 7.71
N LEU A 117 0.08 -18.16 6.50
CA LEU A 117 -0.88 -17.89 5.44
C LEU A 117 -1.40 -19.21 4.87
N GLN A 118 -2.68 -19.48 5.09
CA GLN A 118 -3.33 -20.72 4.69
C GLN A 118 -4.16 -20.55 3.42
N LYS A 119 -4.67 -19.33 3.16
CA LYS A 119 -5.57 -19.07 2.04
C LYS A 119 -5.30 -17.71 1.40
N ILE A 120 -5.34 -17.69 0.07
CA ILE A 120 -5.32 -16.46 -0.71
C ILE A 120 -6.50 -16.52 -1.68
N THR A 121 -7.39 -15.54 -1.60
CA THR A 121 -8.44 -15.35 -2.61
C THR A 121 -7.89 -14.43 -3.69
N ILE A 122 -7.62 -14.99 -4.86
CA ILE A 122 -7.10 -14.28 -6.03
C ILE A 122 -8.30 -13.81 -6.90
N PRO A 123 -8.39 -12.52 -7.26
CA PRO A 123 -9.48 -11.99 -8.05
C PRO A 123 -9.39 -12.47 -9.50
N THR A 124 -10.52 -12.44 -10.21
CA THR A 124 -10.60 -12.83 -11.62
C THR A 124 -9.83 -11.88 -12.54
N SER A 125 -9.65 -10.62 -12.13
CA SER A 125 -8.80 -9.65 -12.83
C SER A 125 -7.30 -9.97 -12.82
N CYS A 126 -6.84 -10.91 -11.99
CA CYS A 126 -5.43 -11.23 -11.86
C CYS A 126 -4.92 -11.99 -13.09
N ALA A 127 -4.16 -11.31 -13.94
CA ALA A 127 -3.64 -11.86 -15.20
C ALA A 127 -2.26 -12.48 -15.06
N THR A 128 -1.46 -12.05 -14.07
CA THR A 128 -0.05 -12.47 -13.92
C THR A 128 0.23 -12.94 -12.50
N ILE A 129 0.82 -14.12 -12.36
CA ILE A 129 1.33 -14.65 -11.10
C ILE A 129 2.82 -14.96 -11.28
N GLY A 130 3.64 -14.31 -10.47
CA GLY A 130 5.09 -14.43 -10.54
C GLY A 130 5.63 -15.80 -10.13
N THR A 131 6.85 -16.09 -10.58
CA THR A 131 7.52 -17.36 -10.27
C THR A 131 7.73 -17.53 -8.77
N GLY A 132 7.49 -18.74 -8.26
CA GLY A 132 7.71 -19.09 -6.85
C GLY A 132 6.81 -18.32 -5.87
N CYS A 133 5.71 -17.72 -6.35
CA CYS A 133 4.86 -16.85 -5.54
C CYS A 133 4.31 -17.53 -4.27
N PHE A 134 4.07 -18.84 -4.30
CA PHE A 134 3.55 -19.62 -3.17
C PHE A 134 4.56 -20.66 -2.67
N ALA A 135 5.85 -20.46 -2.96
CA ALA A 135 6.89 -21.38 -2.52
C ALA A 135 7.06 -21.30 -0.98
N THR A 136 7.15 -22.45 -0.35
CA THR A 136 7.62 -22.59 1.02
C THR A 136 9.06 -23.09 0.99
N TYR A 137 9.98 -22.35 1.60
CA TYR A 137 11.32 -22.84 1.82
C TYR A 137 11.39 -23.41 3.23
N GLU A 138 11.13 -24.71 3.37
CA GLU A 138 11.60 -25.44 4.54
C GLU A 138 13.12 -25.60 4.41
N LEU A 139 13.89 -24.84 5.18
CA LEU A 139 15.29 -25.20 5.43
C LEU A 139 15.30 -26.50 6.24
N LYS A 140 15.26 -27.64 5.53
CA LYS A 140 15.65 -28.93 6.12
C LYS A 140 17.17 -28.90 6.22
N CYS A 141 17.65 -28.66 7.43
CA CYS A 141 19.05 -28.83 7.83
C CYS A 141 19.53 -30.25 7.51
#